data_AF-A0A5Q8C9B3-F1
#
_entry.id   AF-A0A5Q8C9B3-F1
#
_cell.length_a   1.000
_cell.length_b   1.000
_cell.length_c   1.000
_cell.angle_alpha   90.00
_cell.angle_beta   90.00
_cell.angle_gamma   90.00
#
_symmetry.space_group_name_H-M   'P 1'
#
loop_
_entity.id
_entity.type
_entity.pdbx_description
1 polymer ?
#
loop_
_entity_poly.entity_id
_entity_poly.type
_entity_poly.pdbx_seq_one_letter_code
_entity_poly.pdbx_strand_id
1 'polypeptide(L)'
;IWMSLKEHGIEKFGRLIDQNIAQAGYLTELIRVEAALELTAPTTINIVCFRHRLDGASEEQLKSFNTEIMLRLQEEGIAAVSDTTVHGQHCLRVAITNHRTRRDDLDLLLRETLRIGAEIKTAALPD
;
A
#
# COMPACT_ATOMS: atom_id res chain seq x y z
N ILE A 1 17.70 7.11 -21.64
CA ILE A 1 16.57 8.07 -21.75
C ILE A 1 16.16 8.31 -23.21
N TRP A 2 17.00 8.92 -24.07
CA TRP A 2 16.62 9.25 -25.47
C TRP A 2 16.19 8.04 -26.31
N MET A 3 16.94 6.92 -26.26
CA MET A 3 16.59 5.70 -27.00
C MET A 3 15.23 5.12 -26.57
N SER A 4 14.93 5.10 -25.26
CA SER A 4 13.65 4.61 -24.75
C SER A 4 12.46 5.46 -25.21
N LEU A 5 12.64 6.79 -25.26
CA LEU A 5 11.62 7.70 -25.79
C LEU A 5 11.41 7.54 -27.29
N LYS A 6 12.49 7.30 -28.05
CA LYS A 6 12.41 7.03 -29.49
C LYS A 6 11.72 5.70 -29.80
N GLU A 7 12.06 4.65 -29.05
CA GLU A 7 11.51 3.32 -29.24
C GLU A 7 10.03 3.22 -28.82
N HIS A 8 9.69 3.75 -27.65
CA HIS A 8 8.36 3.56 -27.07
C HIS A 8 7.40 4.71 -27.32
N GLY A 9 7.91 5.90 -27.66
CA GLY A 9 7.11 7.10 -27.86
C GLY A 9 6.58 7.69 -26.55
N ILE A 10 6.32 9.00 -26.57
CA ILE A 10 5.81 9.74 -25.42
C ILE A 10 4.40 9.30 -25.00
N GLU A 11 3.56 8.91 -25.97
CA GLU A 11 2.18 8.51 -25.71
C GLU A 11 2.09 7.24 -24.86
N LYS A 12 2.99 6.28 -25.09
CA LYS A 12 3.03 5.04 -24.30
C LYS A 12 3.40 5.34 -22.85
N PHE A 13 4.38 6.20 -22.62
CA PHE A 13 4.74 6.60 -21.24
C PHE A 13 3.59 7.35 -20.56
N GLY A 14 2.92 8.26 -21.26
CA GLY A 14 1.73 8.95 -20.74
C GLY A 14 0.66 7.96 -20.28
N ARG A 15 0.27 7.01 -21.15
CA ARG A 15 -0.70 5.97 -20.79
C ARG A 15 -0.30 5.11 -19.59
N LEU A 16 0.99 4.79 -19.45
CA LEU A 16 1.49 4.03 -18.30
C LEU A 16 1.45 4.84 -16.99
N ILE A 17 1.72 6.14 -17.05
CA ILE A 17 1.58 7.03 -15.89
C ILE A 17 0.10 7.13 -15.49
N ASP A 18 -0.79 7.37 -16.46
CA ASP A 18 -2.24 7.44 -16.23
C ASP A 18 -2.78 6.13 -15.64
N GLN A 19 -2.31 4.98 -16.15
CA GLN A 19 -2.63 3.66 -15.60
C GLN A 19 -2.25 3.56 -14.12
N ASN A 20 -1.03 3.96 -13.76
CA ASN A 20 -0.55 3.88 -12.37
C ASN A 20 -1.31 4.83 -11.44
N ILE A 21 -1.71 6.01 -11.93
CA ILE A 21 -2.57 6.95 -11.19
C ILE A 21 -3.96 6.34 -10.97
N ALA A 22 -4.55 5.73 -12.01
CA ALA A 22 -5.84 5.05 -11.90
C ALA A 22 -5.79 3.85 -10.93
N GLN A 23 -4.66 3.13 -10.90
CA GLN A 23 -4.42 2.05 -9.95
C GLN A 23 -4.32 2.55 -8.50
N ALA A 24 -3.65 3.68 -8.27
CA ALA A 24 -3.61 4.29 -6.95
C ALA A 24 -5.01 4.72 -6.51
N GLY A 25 -5.80 5.35 -7.39
CA GLY A 25 -7.19 5.68 -7.11
C GLY A 25 -8.05 4.44 -6.80
N TYR A 26 -7.85 3.34 -7.52
CA TYR A 26 -8.54 2.07 -7.23
C TYR A 26 -8.20 1.54 -5.83
N LEU A 27 -6.92 1.48 -5.47
CA LEU A 27 -6.48 1.04 -4.15
C LEU A 27 -7.02 1.96 -3.04
N THR A 28 -7.08 3.27 -3.29
CA THR A 28 -7.68 4.24 -2.36
C THR A 28 -9.15 3.92 -2.07
N GLU A 29 -9.95 3.62 -3.10
CA GLU A 29 -11.36 3.26 -2.91
C GLU A 29 -11.53 1.94 -2.16
N LEU A 30 -10.69 0.95 -2.42
CA LEU A 30 -10.65 -0.29 -1.63
C LEU A 30 -10.35 -0.02 -0.16
N ILE A 31 -9.36 0.84 0.15
CA ILE A 31 -9.02 1.17 1.54
C ILE A 31 -10.15 1.93 2.22
N ARG A 32 -10.87 2.81 1.51
CA ARG A 32 -11.95 3.62 2.10
C ARG A 32 -13.13 2.80 2.63
N VAL A 33 -13.40 1.64 2.04
CA VAL A 33 -14.51 0.78 2.46
C VAL A 33 -14.13 -0.18 3.60
N GLU A 34 -12.83 -0.31 3.90
CA GLU A 34 -12.34 -1.20 4.94
C GLU A 34 -12.20 -0.48 6.29
N ALA A 35 -13.08 -0.79 7.23
CA ALA A 35 -13.07 -0.17 8.56
C ALA A 35 -11.77 -0.40 9.34
N ALA A 36 -11.04 -1.48 9.04
CA ALA A 36 -9.77 -1.82 9.67
C ALA A 36 -8.59 -0.97 9.16
N LEU A 37 -8.76 -0.21 8.07
CA LEU A 37 -7.70 0.55 7.43
C LEU A 37 -8.00 2.05 7.46
N GLU A 38 -6.97 2.86 7.24
CA GLU A 38 -7.12 4.30 7.06
C GLU A 38 -6.06 4.87 6.13
N LEU A 39 -6.45 5.84 5.31
CA LEU A 39 -5.53 6.66 4.53
C LEU A 39 -4.84 7.67 5.45
N THR A 40 -3.52 7.79 5.35
CA THR A 40 -2.72 8.76 6.12
C THR A 40 -2.37 10.01 5.31
N ALA A 41 -2.60 9.99 4.00
CA ALA A 41 -2.44 11.15 3.12
C ALA A 41 -3.43 11.06 1.93
N PRO A 42 -3.82 12.20 1.33
CA PRO A 42 -4.57 12.19 0.08
C PRO A 42 -3.78 11.53 -1.06
N THR A 43 -4.46 10.72 -1.87
CA THR A 43 -3.88 10.11 -3.07
C THR A 43 -3.95 11.09 -4.23
N THR A 44 -2.84 11.77 -4.50
CA THR A 44 -2.77 12.79 -5.58
C THR A 44 -2.21 12.22 -6.89
N ILE A 45 -1.35 11.21 -6.82
CA ILE A 45 -0.67 10.58 -7.96
C ILE A 45 -0.64 9.05 -7.76
N ASN A 46 0.36 8.35 -8.30
CA ASN A 46 0.55 6.90 -8.20
C ASN A 46 1.05 6.40 -6.83
N ILE A 47 0.83 7.14 -5.74
CA ILE A 47 1.31 6.80 -4.39
C ILE A 47 0.13 6.80 -3.42
N VAL A 48 -0.02 5.69 -2.69
CA VAL A 48 -1.03 5.52 -1.65
C VAL A 48 -0.33 5.29 -0.31
N CYS A 49 -0.65 6.13 0.67
CA CYS A 49 -0.18 6.01 2.04
C CYS A 49 -1.35 5.65 2.94
N PHE A 50 -1.26 4.52 3.63
CA PHE A 50 -2.32 4.00 4.47
C PHE A 50 -1.76 3.14 5.60
N ARG A 51 -2.57 2.89 6.62
CA ARG A 51 -2.19 2.01 7.73
C ARG A 51 -3.38 1.22 8.23
N HIS A 52 -3.08 0.09 8.86
CA HIS A 52 -4.04 -0.67 9.62
C HIS A 52 -4.27 -0.02 10.98
N ARG A 53 -5.54 0.07 11.38
CA ARG A 53 -6.00 0.57 12.67
C ARG A 53 -5.80 -0.46 13.78
N LEU A 54 -5.39 0.03 14.94
CA LEU A 54 -5.35 -0.71 16.19
C LEU A 54 -5.93 0.18 17.29
N ASP A 55 -7.14 -0.13 17.73
CA ASP A 55 -7.88 0.73 18.65
C ASP A 55 -7.16 0.84 20.01
N GLY A 56 -7.06 2.07 20.53
CA GLY A 56 -6.41 2.34 21.81
C GLY A 56 -4.87 2.24 21.80
N ALA A 57 -4.25 1.99 20.65
CA ALA A 57 -2.80 1.87 20.54
C ALA A 57 -2.10 3.23 20.44
N SER A 58 -0.89 3.33 21.02
CA SER A 58 0.01 4.47 20.81
C SER A 58 0.56 4.49 19.38
N GLU A 59 1.13 5.61 18.96
CA GLU A 59 1.77 5.70 17.64
C GLU A 59 2.98 4.76 17.51
N GLU A 60 3.72 4.48 18.58
CA GLU A 60 4.79 3.47 18.59
C GLU A 60 4.24 2.06 18.38
N GLN A 61 3.12 1.73 19.02
CA GLN A 61 2.45 0.44 18.84
C GLN A 61 1.89 0.30 17.42
N LEU A 62 1.23 1.34 16.90
CA LEU A 62 0.76 1.39 15.51
C LEU A 62 1.91 1.26 14.52
N LYS A 63 3.04 1.93 14.78
CA LYS A 63 4.25 1.83 13.96
C LYS A 63 4.76 0.40 13.95
N SER A 64 4.99 -0.21 15.11
CA SER A 64 5.49 -1.58 15.20
C SER A 64 4.54 -2.57 14.53
N PHE A 65 3.23 -2.39 14.73
CA PHE A 65 2.20 -3.24 14.14
C PHE A 65 2.18 -3.17 12.61
N ASN A 66 2.20 -1.96 12.05
CA ASN A 66 2.21 -1.79 10.60
C ASN A 66 3.55 -2.17 9.96
N THR A 67 4.67 -1.96 10.66
CA THR A 67 5.99 -2.44 10.22
C THR A 67 5.99 -3.97 10.14
N GLU A 68 5.43 -4.66 11.13
CA GLU A 68 5.33 -6.13 11.11
C GLU A 68 4.47 -6.62 9.93
N ILE A 69 3.32 -5.98 9.65
CA ILE A 69 2.51 -6.30 8.46
C ILE A 69 3.33 -6.17 7.18
N MET A 70 4.08 -5.07 7.03
CA MET A 70 4.95 -4.87 5.88
C MET A 70 6.00 -5.98 5.73
N LEU A 71 6.68 -6.34 6.82
CA LEU A 71 7.72 -7.35 6.80
C LEU A 71 7.15 -8.69 6.34
N ARG A 72 6.01 -9.13 6.89
CA ARG A 72 5.39 -10.39 6.48
C ARG A 72 4.91 -10.38 5.03
N LEU A 73 4.32 -9.27 4.55
CA LEU A 73 3.96 -9.14 3.13
C LEU A 73 5.17 -9.34 2.21
N GLN A 74 6.34 -8.83 2.60
CA GLN A 74 7.58 -8.97 1.85
C GLN A 74 8.18 -10.39 1.97
N GLU A 75 8.26 -10.92 3.19
CA GLU A 75 8.86 -12.23 3.49
C GLU A 75 8.05 -13.39 2.92
N GLU A 76 6.72 -13.28 2.92
CA GLU A 76 5.81 -14.25 2.27
C GLU A 76 5.78 -14.09 0.74
N GLY A 77 6.49 -13.10 0.17
CA GLY A 77 6.58 -12.87 -1.26
C GLY A 77 5.28 -12.36 -1.90
N ILE A 78 4.37 -11.81 -1.09
CA ILE A 78 3.04 -11.35 -1.52
C ILE A 78 3.16 -10.00 -2.24
N ALA A 79 3.79 -9.03 -1.57
CA ALA A 79 3.95 -7.68 -2.09
C ALA A 79 5.15 -6.96 -1.46
N ALA A 80 5.92 -6.28 -2.30
CA ALA A 80 7.02 -5.43 -1.85
C ALA A 80 6.54 -3.97 -1.67
N VAL A 81 5.99 -3.67 -0.49
CA VAL A 81 5.59 -2.30 -0.09
C VAL A 81 6.62 -1.70 0.85
N SER A 82 6.82 -0.38 0.80
CA SER A 82 7.68 0.35 1.75
C SER A 82 6.84 0.96 2.87
N ASP A 83 7.46 1.47 3.93
CA ASP A 83 6.82 2.33 4.92
C ASP A 83 7.29 3.80 4.81
N THR A 84 6.60 4.69 5.51
CA THR A 84 7.04 6.07 5.74
C THR A 84 6.30 6.69 6.94
N THR A 85 6.71 7.88 7.37
CA THR A 85 6.01 8.67 8.39
C THR A 85 5.52 9.98 7.79
N VAL A 86 4.21 10.21 7.84
CA VAL A 86 3.56 11.44 7.35
C VAL A 86 2.90 12.13 8.54
N HIS A 87 3.24 13.40 8.80
CA HIS A 87 2.69 14.18 9.92
C HIS A 87 2.75 13.46 11.29
N GLY A 88 3.82 12.71 11.53
CA GLY A 88 3.99 11.91 12.76
C GLY A 88 3.28 10.56 12.77
N GLN A 89 2.50 10.24 11.75
CA GLN A 89 1.78 8.98 11.60
C GLN A 89 2.57 8.02 10.71
N HIS A 90 3.03 6.90 11.27
CA HIS A 90 3.67 5.86 10.48
C HIS A 90 2.64 5.10 9.64
N CYS A 91 3.01 4.76 8.40
CA CYS A 91 2.12 4.13 7.43
C CYS A 91 2.86 3.29 6.40
N LEU A 92 2.12 2.37 5.79
CA LEU A 92 2.52 1.69 4.57
C LEU A 92 2.42 2.65 3.39
N ARG A 93 3.38 2.57 2.47
CA ARG A 93 3.51 3.39 1.28
C ARG A 93 3.65 2.51 0.05
N VAL A 94 2.63 2.56 -0.79
CA VAL A 94 2.57 1.85 -2.07
C VAL A 94 2.84 2.83 -3.20
N ALA A 95 4.02 2.74 -3.81
CA ALA A 95 4.40 3.54 -4.96
C ALA A 95 4.27 2.70 -6.25
N ILE A 96 3.16 2.88 -6.97
CA ILE A 96 2.80 2.04 -8.10
C ILE A 96 3.54 2.54 -9.34
N THR A 97 4.62 1.86 -9.71
CA THR A 97 5.44 2.21 -10.89
C THR A 97 5.60 1.06 -11.88
N ASN A 98 5.27 -0.16 -11.47
CA ASN A 98 5.38 -1.35 -12.30
C ASN A 98 4.22 -1.40 -13.30
N HIS A 99 4.54 -1.21 -14.58
CA HIS A 99 3.59 -1.29 -15.70
C HIS A 99 2.82 -2.62 -15.80
N ARG A 100 3.28 -3.68 -15.12
CA ARG A 100 2.64 -5.01 -15.11
C ARG A 100 1.67 -5.22 -13.95
N THR A 101 1.62 -4.31 -12.96
CA THR A 101 0.66 -4.39 -11.86
C THR A 101 -0.76 -4.42 -12.44
N ARG A 102 -1.60 -5.30 -11.90
CA ARG A 102 -3.02 -5.46 -12.24
C ARG A 102 -3.88 -5.12 -11.02
N ARG A 103 -5.19 -4.97 -11.23
CA ARG A 103 -6.13 -4.75 -10.11
C ARG A 103 -6.11 -5.92 -9.12
N ASP A 104 -6.09 -7.15 -9.64
CA ASP A 104 -6.02 -8.37 -8.83
C ASP A 104 -4.80 -8.42 -7.90
N ASP A 105 -3.67 -7.79 -8.29
CA ASP A 105 -2.48 -7.67 -7.43
C ASP A 105 -2.74 -6.69 -6.26
N LEU A 106 -3.52 -5.64 -6.48
CA LEU A 106 -3.93 -4.66 -5.46
C LEU A 106 -5.00 -5.26 -4.53
N ASP A 107 -5.91 -6.05 -5.09
CA ASP A 107 -6.89 -6.82 -4.32
C ASP A 107 -6.19 -7.84 -3.42
N LEU A 108 -5.17 -8.52 -3.94
CA LEU A 108 -4.29 -9.41 -3.18
C LEU A 108 -3.58 -8.64 -2.06
N LEU A 109 -2.93 -7.53 -2.36
CA LEU A 109 -2.26 -6.71 -1.35
C LEU A 109 -3.20 -6.34 -0.19
N LEU A 110 -4.40 -5.83 -0.49
CA LEU A 110 -5.35 -5.41 0.55
C LEU A 110 -5.81 -6.59 1.41
N ARG A 111 -6.21 -7.69 0.77
CA ARG A 111 -6.68 -8.90 1.45
C ARG A 111 -5.62 -9.46 2.39
N GLU A 112 -4.38 -9.56 1.93
CA GLU A 112 -3.29 -10.11 2.72
C GLU A 112 -2.85 -9.14 3.83
N THR A 113 -2.91 -7.83 3.60
CA THR A 113 -2.71 -6.82 4.67
C THR A 113 -3.72 -7.03 5.81
N LEU A 114 -4.99 -7.26 5.47
CA LEU A 114 -6.05 -7.51 6.46
C LEU A 114 -5.86 -8.85 7.17
N ARG A 115 -5.55 -9.92 6.43
CA ARG A 115 -5.29 -11.26 7.00
C ARG A 115 -4.14 -11.19 8.01
N ILE A 116 -3.00 -10.66 7.58
CA ILE A 116 -1.80 -10.55 8.42
C ILE A 116 -2.08 -9.65 9.64
N GLY A 117 -2.77 -8.53 9.44
CA GLY A 117 -3.18 -7.65 10.53
C GLY A 117 -4.05 -8.37 11.57
N ALA A 118 -4.99 -9.22 11.13
CA ALA A 118 -5.81 -10.03 12.03
C ALA A 118 -4.98 -11.09 12.78
N GLU A 119 -4.07 -11.79 12.10
CA GLU A 119 -3.19 -12.79 12.72
C GLU A 119 -2.29 -12.19 13.81
N ILE A 120 -1.70 -11.03 13.54
CA ILE A 120 -0.86 -10.33 14.52
C ILE A 120 -1.71 -9.90 15.73
N LYS A 121 -2.95 -9.42 15.52
CA LYS A 121 -3.86 -9.06 16.62
C LYS A 121 -4.19 -10.26 17.50
N THR A 122 -4.50 -11.41 16.90
CA THR A 122 -4.78 -12.64 17.66
C THR A 122 -3.55 -13.13 18.44
N ALA A 123 -2.35 -13.07 17.84
CA ALA A 123 -1.12 -13.46 18.52
C ALA A 123 -0.74 -12.55 19.70
N ALA A 124 -1.19 -11.28 19.69
CA ALA A 124 -0.92 -10.31 20.74
C ALA A 124 -1.91 -10.35 21.92
N LEU A 125 -3.03 -11.07 21.79
CA LEU A 125 -4.03 -11.30 22.84
C LEU A 125 -3.86 -12.73 23.39
N PRO A 126 -3.01 -12.97 24.40
CA PRO A 126 -3.08 -14.22 25.14
C PRO A 126 -4.40 -14.28 25.94
N ASP A 127 -5.00 -15.47 26.01
CA ASP A 127 -6.17 -15.78 26.87
C ASP A 127 -6.01 -15.29 28.31
#